data_AF-A0A3D2L6T4-F1
#
_entry.id   AF-A0A3D2L6T4-F1
#
_cell.length_a   1.000
_cell.length_b   1.000
_cell.length_c   1.000
_cell.angle_alpha   90.00
_cell.angle_beta   90.00
_cell.angle_gamma   90.00
#
_symmetry.space_group_name_H-M   'P 1'
#
loop_
_entity.id
_entity.type
_entity.pdbx_description
1 polymer ?
#
loop_
_entity_poly.entity_id
_entity_poly.type
_entity_poly.pdbx_seq_one_letter_code
_entity_poly.pdbx_strand_id
1 'polypeptide(L)'
;LTDGGVEEAEIQALYSRAVAPFWDIQAGLRYDIEPDGLAHGVVALNGLAPYWFEVETAAFLSEQGDLTARIEAEYELLLTQRLILQPSIEAELSAQPVPDRETGSGLTSISAGLRLRYEVRREFAPYLGLEWHRALGDTRDMIEATG
;
A
#
# COMPACT_ATOMS: atom_id res chain seq x y z
N LEU A 1 12.31 -10.54 -22.71
CA LEU A 1 13.41 -9.58 -22.45
C LEU A 1 12.79 -8.49 -21.61
N THR A 2 12.95 -8.54 -20.29
CA THR A 2 12.47 -7.49 -19.38
C THR A 2 13.39 -6.30 -19.57
N ASP A 3 12.89 -5.26 -20.24
CA ASP A 3 13.59 -3.99 -20.33
C ASP A 3 13.71 -3.42 -18.91
N GLY A 4 14.93 -3.13 -18.46
CA GLY A 4 15.23 -2.70 -17.09
C GLY A 4 14.86 -1.24 -16.85
N GLY A 5 13.64 -0.85 -17.22
CA GLY A 5 13.05 0.44 -16.90
C GLY A 5 12.63 0.51 -15.43
N VAL A 6 12.43 1.73 -14.92
CA VAL A 6 11.85 1.94 -13.60
C VAL A 6 10.35 1.63 -13.72
N GLU A 7 9.86 0.59 -13.04
CA GLU A 7 8.45 0.19 -13.12
C GLU A 7 7.53 1.15 -12.34
N GLU A 8 8.03 1.75 -11.26
CA GLU A 8 7.30 2.74 -10.46
C GLU A 8 8.30 3.71 -9.82
N ALA A 9 8.00 5.01 -9.92
CA ALA A 9 8.76 6.05 -9.23
C ALA A 9 7.80 7.09 -8.67
N GLU A 10 7.83 7.28 -7.37
CA GLU A 10 6.98 8.25 -6.68
C GLU A 10 7.77 9.16 -5.74
N ILE A 11 7.24 10.35 -5.52
CA ILE A 11 7.69 11.28 -4.47
C ILE A 11 6.47 11.69 -3.65
N GLN A 12 6.60 11.61 -2.32
CA GLN A 12 5.55 12.02 -1.40
C GLN A 12 6.04 13.05 -0.39
N ALA A 13 5.18 14.01 -0.08
CA ALA A 13 5.38 14.99 0.97
C ALA A 13 4.14 15.02 1.87
N LEU A 14 4.27 14.48 3.08
CA LEU A 14 3.16 14.29 4.02
C LEU A 14 3.40 15.08 5.31
N TYR A 15 2.36 15.75 5.80
CA TYR A 15 2.30 16.33 7.13
C TYR A 15 1.52 15.40 8.05
N SER A 16 2.14 15.00 9.17
CA SER A 16 1.54 14.11 10.16
C SER A 16 1.16 14.85 11.45
N ARG A 17 0.01 14.50 12.02
CA ARG A 17 -0.48 15.02 13.28
C ARG A 17 -1.21 13.96 14.10
N ALA A 18 -0.75 13.77 15.33
CA ALA A 18 -1.43 12.95 16.33
C ALA A 18 -2.83 13.49 16.63
N VAL A 19 -3.83 12.62 16.53
CA VAL A 19 -5.24 12.92 16.82
C VAL A 19 -5.77 12.17 18.03
N ALA A 20 -5.19 11.01 18.33
CA ALA A 20 -5.46 10.21 19.52
C ALA A 20 -4.21 9.40 19.93
N PRO A 21 -4.16 8.79 21.13
CA PRO A 21 -3.06 7.91 21.50
C PRO A 21 -2.90 6.80 20.46
N PHE A 22 -1.69 6.65 19.91
CA PHE A 22 -1.34 5.68 18.88
C PHE A 22 -2.01 5.89 17.51
N TRP A 23 -2.60 7.05 17.25
CA TRP A 23 -3.24 7.36 15.97
C TRP A 23 -2.85 8.75 15.47
N ASP A 24 -2.35 8.76 14.23
CA ASP A 24 -1.94 9.94 13.51
C ASP A 24 -2.75 10.09 12.22
N ILE A 25 -3.22 11.30 11.95
CA ILE A 25 -3.71 11.67 10.63
C ILE A 25 -2.55 12.27 9.84
N GLN A 26 -2.46 11.90 8.57
CA GLN A 26 -1.52 12.45 7.61
C GLN A 26 -2.27 13.08 6.45
N ALA A 27 -1.74 14.19 5.95
CA ALA A 27 -2.25 14.82 4.74
C ALA A 27 -1.10 15.41 3.94
N GLY A 28 -1.19 15.35 2.61
CA GLY A 28 -0.12 15.85 1.77
C GLY A 28 -0.35 15.64 0.29
N LEU A 29 0.76 15.59 -0.45
CA LEU A 29 0.79 15.43 -1.89
C LEU A 29 1.72 14.27 -2.25
N ARG A 30 1.30 13.47 -3.22
CA ARG A 30 2.07 12.43 -3.89
C ARG A 30 2.19 12.79 -5.37
N TYR A 31 3.32 12.49 -5.98
CA TYR A 31 3.53 12.64 -7.41
C TYR A 31 4.15 11.36 -7.97
N ASP A 32 3.41 10.70 -8.85
CA ASP A 32 3.84 9.51 -9.57
C ASP A 32 4.61 9.97 -10.81
N ILE A 33 5.93 9.80 -10.82
CA ILE A 33 6.79 10.14 -11.95
C ILE A 33 6.55 9.17 -13.10
N GLU A 34 6.45 7.88 -12.78
CA GLU A 34 6.15 6.77 -13.70
C GLU A 34 4.98 6.00 -13.08
N PRO A 35 3.97 5.54 -13.86
CA PRO A 35 3.88 5.58 -15.33
C PRO A 35 3.34 6.88 -15.95
N ASP A 36 2.61 7.70 -15.18
CA ASP A 36 1.70 8.69 -15.81
C ASP A 36 2.03 10.16 -15.53
N GLY A 37 3.00 10.47 -14.66
CA GLY A 37 3.32 11.85 -14.29
C GLY A 37 2.18 12.56 -13.55
N LEU A 38 1.51 11.89 -12.61
CA LEU A 38 0.27 12.36 -11.97
C LEU A 38 0.49 12.80 -10.53
N ALA A 39 -0.04 13.98 -10.17
CA ALA A 39 -0.13 14.35 -8.76
C ALA A 39 -1.42 13.84 -8.12
N HIS A 40 -1.33 13.53 -6.84
CA HIS A 40 -2.39 13.05 -6.00
C HIS A 40 -2.42 13.83 -4.69
N GLY A 41 -3.59 14.29 -4.27
CA GLY A 41 -3.84 14.68 -2.89
C GLY A 41 -3.96 13.44 -2.02
N VAL A 42 -3.31 13.43 -0.85
CA VAL A 42 -3.29 12.28 0.07
C VAL A 42 -3.92 12.67 1.40
N VAL A 43 -4.81 11.83 1.91
CA VAL A 43 -5.23 11.83 3.32
C VAL A 43 -5.10 10.42 3.83
N ALA A 44 -4.35 10.23 4.91
CA ALA A 44 -4.16 8.94 5.53
C ALA A 44 -4.40 8.98 7.04
N LEU A 45 -4.71 7.83 7.60
CA LEU A 45 -4.78 7.54 9.02
C LEU A 45 -3.87 6.34 9.26
N ASN A 46 -2.86 6.53 10.08
CA ASN A 46 -1.93 5.49 10.49
C ASN A 46 -2.02 5.35 12.01
N GLY A 47 -2.06 4.12 12.49
CA GLY A 47 -2.04 3.90 13.92
C GLY A 47 -2.05 2.44 14.32
N LEU A 48 -2.08 2.26 15.64
CA LEU A 48 -2.03 0.96 16.28
C LEU A 48 -3.42 0.61 16.81
N ALA A 49 -4.07 -0.33 16.13
CA ALA A 49 -5.37 -0.84 16.50
C ALA A 49 -5.29 -1.81 17.69
N PRO A 50 -6.43 -2.11 18.36
CA PRO A 50 -6.49 -3.11 19.43
C PRO A 50 -5.80 -4.41 19.01
N TYR A 51 -5.19 -5.08 19.98
CA TYR A 51 -4.34 -6.26 19.78
C TYR A 51 -2.95 -6.01 19.19
N TRP A 52 -2.52 -4.76 18.94
CA TRP A 52 -1.22 -4.40 18.34
C TRP A 52 -1.14 -4.62 16.82
N PHE A 53 -2.27 -4.46 16.12
CA PHE A 53 -2.25 -4.38 14.66
C PHE A 53 -1.83 -2.99 14.23
N GLU A 54 -0.83 -2.91 13.36
CA GLU A 54 -0.49 -1.68 12.66
C GLU A 54 -1.46 -1.54 11.49
N VAL A 55 -2.17 -0.43 11.45
CA VAL A 55 -3.20 -0.18 10.44
C VAL A 55 -2.88 1.13 9.74
N GLU A 56 -2.82 1.06 8.42
CA GLU A 56 -2.73 2.22 7.56
C GLU A 56 -3.94 2.27 6.63
N THR A 57 -4.52 3.44 6.53
CA THR A 57 -5.64 3.72 5.62
C THR A 57 -5.35 5.01 4.91
N ALA A 58 -5.30 4.99 3.59
CA ALA A 58 -5.01 6.15 2.77
C ALA A 58 -6.09 6.32 1.69
N ALA A 59 -6.44 7.55 1.39
CA ALA A 59 -7.25 7.94 0.25
C ALA A 59 -6.44 8.89 -0.62
N PHE A 60 -6.51 8.68 -1.93
CA PHE A 60 -5.77 9.43 -2.94
C PHE A 60 -6.76 10.06 -3.91
N LEU A 61 -6.59 11.34 -4.20
CA LEU A 61 -7.36 12.05 -5.22
C LEU A 61 -6.40 12.54 -6.31
N SER A 62 -6.46 11.95 -7.50
CA SER A 62 -5.63 12.36 -8.64
C SER A 62 -6.03 13.74 -9.16
N GLU A 63 -5.11 14.43 -9.84
CA GLU A 63 -5.43 15.67 -10.58
C GLU A 63 -6.46 15.46 -11.70
N GLN A 64 -6.63 14.22 -12.17
CA GLN A 64 -7.66 13.83 -13.14
C GLN A 64 -9.03 13.56 -12.48
N GLY A 65 -9.11 13.58 -11.14
CA GLY A 65 -10.33 13.36 -10.37
C GLY A 65 -10.54 11.91 -9.93
N ASP A 66 -9.56 11.03 -10.11
CA ASP A 66 -9.61 9.63 -9.69
C ASP A 66 -9.51 9.51 -8.18
N LEU A 67 -10.52 8.92 -7.55
CA LEU A 67 -10.53 8.68 -6.10
C LEU A 67 -10.27 7.20 -5.82
N THR A 68 -9.10 6.92 -5.27
CA THR A 68 -8.70 5.59 -4.83
C THR A 68 -8.44 5.57 -3.33
N ALA A 69 -8.45 4.37 -2.75
CA ALA A 69 -8.11 4.16 -1.36
C ALA A 69 -7.34 2.87 -1.17
N ARG A 70 -6.46 2.86 -0.17
CA ARG A 70 -5.69 1.70 0.27
C ARG A 70 -5.92 1.48 1.75
N ILE A 71 -6.07 0.22 2.13
CA ILE A 71 -6.15 -0.21 3.52
C ILE A 71 -5.13 -1.31 3.70
N GLU A 72 -4.18 -1.10 4.60
CA GLU A 72 -3.18 -2.08 4.98
C GLU A 72 -3.29 -2.38 6.47
N ALA A 73 -3.18 -3.66 6.80
CA ALA A 73 -3.08 -4.12 8.18
C ALA A 73 -1.93 -5.11 8.31
N GLU A 74 -1.06 -4.83 9.27
CA GLU A 74 0.14 -5.60 9.55
C GLU A 74 0.18 -6.02 11.02
N TYR A 75 0.94 -7.07 11.30
CA TYR A 75 1.09 -7.56 12.66
C TYR A 75 2.49 -8.12 12.92
N GLU A 76 3.23 -7.56 13.88
CA GLU A 76 4.57 -8.06 14.22
C GLU A 76 4.52 -9.21 15.25
N LEU A 77 4.77 -10.43 14.80
CA LEU A 77 4.94 -11.62 15.65
C LEU A 77 6.41 -11.81 16.03
N LEU A 78 6.73 -11.57 17.30
CA LEU A 78 8.02 -11.91 17.87
C LEU A 78 8.12 -13.43 18.07
N LEU A 79 8.66 -14.15 17.07
CA LEU A 79 8.93 -15.59 17.18
C LEU A 79 10.08 -15.86 18.17
N THR A 80 11.10 -15.00 18.14
CA THR A 80 12.19 -14.95 19.12
C THR A 80 12.59 -13.50 19.40
N GLN A 81 13.56 -13.26 20.28
CA GLN A 81 14.10 -11.90 20.53
C GLN A 81 14.81 -11.26 19.31
N ARG A 82 14.99 -11.99 18.20
CA ARG A 82 15.65 -11.51 16.98
C ARG A 82 14.96 -11.94 15.68
N LEU A 83 13.88 -12.73 15.77
CA LEU A 83 13.18 -13.26 14.61
C LEU A 83 11.74 -12.79 14.68
N ILE A 84 11.36 -11.93 13.73
CA ILE A 84 10.04 -11.31 13.63
C ILE A 84 9.37 -11.83 12.37
N LEU A 85 8.14 -12.32 12.52
CA LEU A 85 7.28 -12.67 11.40
C LEU A 85 6.19 -11.61 11.29
N GLN A 86 6.04 -11.04 10.11
CA GLN A 86 5.16 -9.92 9.83
C GLN A 86 4.20 -10.32 8.70
N PRO A 87 3.06 -10.95 9.02
CA PRO A 87 1.94 -11.05 8.10
C PRO A 87 1.37 -9.65 7.82
N SER A 88 1.03 -9.41 6.56
CA SER A 88 0.31 -8.23 6.11
C SER A 88 -0.85 -8.60 5.20
N ILE A 89 -1.87 -7.76 5.19
CA ILE A 89 -2.95 -7.80 4.21
C ILE A 89 -3.22 -6.38 3.73
N GLU A 90 -3.38 -6.24 2.43
CA GLU A 90 -3.69 -4.97 1.78
C GLU A 90 -4.93 -5.14 0.92
N ALA A 91 -5.79 -4.12 0.94
CA ALA A 91 -6.93 -4.01 0.04
C ALA A 91 -6.90 -2.64 -0.63
N GLU A 92 -7.04 -2.64 -1.95
CA GLU A 92 -7.14 -1.43 -2.75
C GLU A 92 -8.57 -1.25 -3.26
N LEU A 93 -9.02 -0.01 -3.29
CA LEU A 93 -10.35 0.37 -3.73
C LEU A 93 -10.28 1.56 -4.68
N SER A 94 -11.23 1.62 -5.60
CA SER A 94 -11.45 2.77 -6.47
C SER A 94 -12.91 3.14 -6.52
N ALA A 95 -13.23 4.43 -6.41
CA ALA A 95 -14.62 4.89 -6.48
C ALA A 95 -15.16 4.87 -7.93
N GLN A 96 -14.29 4.82 -8.93
CA GLN A 96 -14.60 4.80 -10.35
C GLN A 96 -13.63 3.89 -11.13
N PRO A 97 -13.95 3.48 -12.36
CA PRO A 97 -12.95 2.87 -13.21
C PRO A 97 -11.89 3.92 -13.62
N VAL A 98 -10.62 3.52 -13.58
CA VAL A 98 -9.45 4.29 -14.02
C VAL A 98 -8.79 3.49 -15.17
N PRO A 99 -9.23 3.69 -16.42
CA PRO A 99 -8.80 2.88 -17.56
C PRO A 99 -7.30 2.93 -17.81
N ASP A 100 -6.68 4.09 -17.58
CA ASP A 100 -5.23 4.30 -17.78
C ASP A 100 -4.38 3.42 -16.86
N ARG A 101 -4.94 2.96 -15.73
CA ARG A 101 -4.31 2.04 -14.78
C ARG A 101 -4.95 0.65 -14.76
N GLU A 102 -5.72 0.31 -15.79
CA GLU A 102 -6.48 -0.95 -15.89
C GLU A 102 -7.31 -1.29 -14.64
N THR A 103 -7.74 -0.26 -13.91
CA THR A 103 -8.35 -0.41 -12.59
C THR A 103 -9.86 -0.22 -12.70
N GLY A 104 -10.62 -1.20 -12.23
CA GLY A 104 -12.08 -1.16 -12.16
C GLY A 104 -12.60 -0.35 -10.97
N SER A 105 -13.93 -0.36 -10.77
CA SER A 105 -14.56 0.30 -9.61
C SER A 105 -14.81 -0.69 -8.46
N GLY A 106 -14.90 -0.18 -7.23
CA GLY A 106 -15.12 -0.97 -6.02
C GLY A 106 -13.83 -1.49 -5.40
N LEU A 107 -13.83 -2.74 -4.91
CA LEU A 107 -12.64 -3.42 -4.41
C LEU A 107 -11.84 -3.95 -5.60
N THR A 108 -10.69 -3.35 -5.85
CA THR A 108 -9.92 -3.55 -7.08
C THR A 108 -8.92 -4.68 -6.95
N SER A 109 -8.29 -4.80 -5.79
CA SER A 109 -7.28 -5.82 -5.54
C SER A 109 -7.23 -6.19 -4.06
N ILE A 110 -6.68 -7.38 -3.80
CA ILE A 110 -6.29 -7.81 -2.46
C ILE A 110 -4.89 -8.42 -2.52
N SER A 111 -4.05 -8.04 -1.59
CA SER A 111 -2.71 -8.58 -1.42
C SER A 111 -2.57 -9.19 -0.03
N ALA A 112 -1.82 -10.28 0.06
CA ALA A 112 -1.42 -10.88 1.32
C ALA A 112 0.10 -11.06 1.31
N GLY A 113 0.75 -10.52 2.33
CA GLY A 113 2.19 -10.58 2.51
C GLY A 113 2.57 -11.40 3.74
N LEU A 114 3.74 -12.02 3.67
CA LEU A 114 4.37 -12.64 4.82
C LEU A 114 5.86 -12.38 4.78
N ARG A 115 6.33 -11.51 5.67
CA ARG A 115 7.74 -11.11 5.77
C ARG A 115 8.38 -11.71 7.02
N LEU A 116 9.53 -12.36 6.85
CA LEU A 116 10.36 -12.86 7.93
C LEU A 116 11.62 -12.00 8.04
N ARG A 117 11.76 -11.29 9.15
CA ARG A 117 12.88 -10.39 9.46
C ARG A 117 13.76 -10.99 10.55
N TYR A 118 15.07 -10.99 10.34
CA TYR A 118 16.04 -11.46 11.34
C TYR A 118 17.01 -10.35 11.75
N GLU A 119 16.99 -9.97 13.02
CA GLU A 119 17.83 -8.93 13.60
C GLU A 119 19.19 -9.50 14.02
N VAL A 120 20.18 -9.39 13.14
CA VAL A 120 21.57 -9.75 13.50
C VAL A 120 22.11 -8.77 14.54
N ARG A 121 21.84 -7.48 14.31
CA ARG A 121 22.06 -6.33 15.20
C ARG A 121 21.00 -5.28 14.88
N ARG A 122 20.78 -4.30 15.77
CA ARG A 122 19.67 -3.33 15.62
C ARG A 122 19.76 -2.50 14.32
N GLU A 123 20.97 -2.31 13.80
CA GLU A 123 21.24 -1.56 12.57
C GLU A 123 21.23 -2.44 11.31
N PHE A 124 21.15 -3.77 11.45
CA PHE A 124 21.17 -4.69 10.32
C PHE A 124 20.23 -5.87 10.55
N ALA A 125 19.08 -5.80 9.89
CA ALA A 125 18.01 -6.79 9.97
C ALA A 125 17.62 -7.26 8.55
N PRO A 126 18.32 -8.25 7.96
CA PRO A 126 17.90 -8.84 6.69
C PRO A 126 16.51 -9.45 6.79
N TYR A 127 15.78 -9.42 5.68
CA TYR A 127 14.44 -9.99 5.58
C TYR A 127 14.25 -10.79 4.28
N LEU A 128 13.27 -11.68 4.32
CA LEU A 128 12.73 -12.41 3.17
C LEU A 128 11.21 -12.30 3.21
N GLY A 129 10.58 -12.06 2.07
CA GLY A 129 9.14 -11.90 1.96
C GLY A 129 8.53 -12.85 0.94
N LEU A 130 7.29 -13.26 1.18
CA LEU A 130 6.40 -13.84 0.19
C LEU A 130 5.20 -12.93 0.05
N GLU A 131 4.85 -12.61 -1.19
CA GLU A 131 3.70 -11.76 -1.50
C GLU A 131 2.81 -12.50 -2.49
N TRP A 132 1.51 -12.41 -2.22
CA TRP A 132 0.47 -12.90 -3.10
C TRP A 132 -0.46 -11.75 -3.40
N HIS A 133 -0.74 -11.56 -4.69
CA HIS A 133 -1.61 -10.50 -5.17
C HIS A 133 -2.73 -11.09 -6.02
N ARG A 134 -3.93 -10.51 -5.91
CA ARG A 134 -5.08 -10.87 -6.73
C ARG A 134 -5.93 -9.66 -7.06
N ALA A 135 -6.06 -9.37 -8.35
CA ALA A 135 -7.07 -8.47 -8.88
C ALA A 135 -8.49 -9.06 -8.68
N LEU A 136 -9.45 -8.19 -8.39
CA LEU A 136 -10.84 -8.53 -8.11
C LEU A 136 -11.79 -7.70 -8.98
N GLY A 137 -13.04 -8.16 -9.11
CA GLY A 137 -14.10 -7.45 -9.81
C GLY A 137 -13.74 -7.05 -11.24
N ASP A 138 -14.18 -5.85 -11.63
CA ASP A 138 -13.96 -5.29 -12.97
C ASP A 138 -12.46 -5.15 -13.30
N THR A 139 -11.61 -4.87 -12.30
CA THR A 139 -10.14 -4.80 -12.48
C THR A 139 -9.60 -6.12 -13.02
N ARG A 140 -10.06 -7.25 -12.46
CA ARG A 140 -9.64 -8.58 -12.92
C ARG A 140 -10.05 -8.81 -14.36
N ASP A 141 -11.29 -8.47 -14.69
CA ASP A 141 -11.84 -8.70 -16.03
C ASP A 141 -11.14 -7.81 -17.08
N MET A 142 -10.70 -6.60 -16.70
CA MET A 142 -9.86 -5.72 -17.53
C MET A 142 -8.47 -6.33 -17.78
N ILE A 143 -7.78 -6.80 -16.72
CA ILE A 143 -6.47 -7.44 -16.84
C ILE A 143 -6.54 -8.72 -17.68
N GLU A 144 -7.59 -9.55 -17.50
CA GLU A 144 -7.80 -10.77 -18.29
C GLU A 144 -8.09 -10.47 -19.77
N ALA A 145 -8.61 -9.29 -20.12
CA ALA A 145 -8.92 -8.89 -21.49
C ALA A 145 -7.71 -8.32 -22.25
N THR A 146 -6.72 -7.76 -21.55
CA THR A 146 -5.47 -7.24 -22.15
C THR A 146 -4.39 -8.33 -22.33
N GLY A 147 -4.50 -9.46 -21.63
CA GLY A 147 -3.55 -10.60 -21.68
C GLY A 147 -3.77 -11.61 -22.81
#